data_AF-A0A2V7VAH6-F1
#
_entry.id   AF-A0A2V7VAH6-F1
#
_cell.length_a   1.000
_cell.length_b   1.000
_cell.length_c   1.000
_cell.angle_alpha   90.00
_cell.angle_beta   90.00
_cell.angle_gamma   90.00
#
_symmetry.space_group_name_H-M   'P 1'
#
loop_
_entity.id
_entity.type
_entity.pdbx_description
1 polymer ?
#
loop_
_entity_poly.entity_id
_entity_poly.type
_entity_poly.pdbx_seq_one_letter_code
_entity_poly.pdbx_strand_id
1 'polypeptide(L)'
;MSTRTLVAAGAVAAALAGGLLWAQASGVPGAGPHRPFGSFGPFGFMAAHHALHELGLTDEQKTQIKGILRSHRQEFHGSVERLRTAHEAVRQLSRQDAIDEDAIREKVREATGPLGDLAVLHARVRREIGAVLTPEQRQKAESLLEQFRSHHEGMRRFLHGLGDDLVEDHS
;
A
#
# COMPACT_ATOMS: atom_id res chain seq x y z
N MET A 1 11.90 -13.02 -72.33
CA MET A 1 12.48 -11.66 -72.32
C MET A 1 11.49 -10.72 -71.65
N SER A 2 12.01 -9.88 -70.72
CA SER A 2 11.40 -8.73 -70.01
C SER A 2 10.18 -8.99 -69.11
N THR A 3 10.27 -9.08 -67.76
CA THR A 3 10.58 -8.13 -66.65
C THR A 3 9.48 -7.12 -66.25
N ARG A 4 8.92 -7.36 -65.03
CA ARG A 4 8.51 -6.44 -63.92
C ARG A 4 7.38 -5.42 -64.22
N THR A 5 6.32 -5.29 -63.42
CA THR A 5 6.31 -4.65 -62.07
C THR A 5 5.12 -5.07 -61.18
N LEU A 6 5.33 -5.02 -59.86
CA LEU A 6 4.39 -5.27 -58.74
C LEU A 6 3.57 -4.01 -58.40
N VAL A 7 2.33 -4.16 -57.91
CA VAL A 7 1.82 -3.44 -56.71
C VAL A 7 0.82 -4.31 -55.96
N ALA A 8 1.05 -4.40 -54.65
CA ALA A 8 0.31 -5.15 -53.65
C ALA A 8 -1.12 -4.63 -53.40
N ALA A 9 -2.08 -5.54 -53.34
CA ALA A 9 -3.34 -5.35 -52.62
C ALA A 9 -3.31 -6.28 -51.39
N GLY A 10 -2.80 -5.76 -50.28
CA GLY A 10 -2.74 -6.48 -49.01
C GLY A 10 -4.13 -6.67 -48.44
N ALA A 11 -4.71 -7.84 -48.65
CA ALA A 11 -5.80 -8.36 -47.84
C ALA A 11 -5.18 -9.01 -46.59
N VAL A 12 -5.37 -8.41 -45.42
CA VAL A 12 -5.26 -9.15 -44.15
C VAL A 12 -6.58 -9.02 -43.43
N ALA A 13 -7.25 -10.16 -43.38
CA ALA A 13 -8.54 -10.39 -42.77
C ALA A 13 -8.53 -10.02 -41.29
N ALA A 14 -9.63 -9.40 -40.86
CA ALA A 14 -9.97 -9.22 -39.47
C ALA A 14 -10.14 -10.60 -38.80
N ALA A 15 -9.15 -10.99 -38.00
CA ALA A 15 -9.24 -12.16 -37.13
C ALA A 15 -9.64 -11.72 -35.71
N LEU A 16 -10.93 -11.85 -35.44
CA LEU A 16 -11.51 -11.90 -34.10
C LEU A 16 -11.04 -13.18 -33.40
N ALA A 17 -10.06 -13.09 -32.49
CA ALA A 17 -9.84 -14.02 -31.36
C ALA A 17 -8.47 -13.74 -30.71
N GLY A 18 -8.42 -12.80 -29.77
CA GLY A 18 -7.20 -12.47 -29.02
C GLY A 18 -7.49 -12.14 -27.56
N GLY A 19 -8.45 -12.83 -26.94
CA GLY A 19 -8.92 -12.54 -25.58
C GLY A 19 -8.44 -13.49 -24.48
N LEU A 20 -7.64 -14.52 -24.79
CA LEU A 20 -7.46 -15.66 -23.87
C LEU A 20 -6.00 -16.02 -23.52
N LEU A 21 -5.06 -15.07 -23.46
CA LEU A 21 -3.66 -15.37 -23.09
C LEU A 21 -2.99 -14.43 -22.07
N TRP A 22 -3.75 -13.73 -21.22
CA TRP A 22 -3.17 -12.95 -20.10
C TRP A 22 -3.46 -13.54 -18.71
N ALA A 23 -3.90 -14.80 -18.62
CA ALA A 23 -4.25 -15.44 -17.35
C ALA A 23 -3.17 -16.37 -16.75
N GLN A 24 -1.95 -16.42 -17.30
CA GLN A 24 -0.90 -17.30 -16.79
C GLN A 24 0.43 -16.56 -16.53
N ALA A 25 0.42 -15.55 -15.66
CA ALA A 25 1.66 -15.03 -15.09
C ALA A 25 1.53 -14.45 -13.67
N SER A 26 0.33 -14.28 -13.12
CA SER A 26 0.15 -13.85 -11.73
C SER A 26 0.14 -15.06 -10.79
N GLY A 27 1.31 -15.66 -10.60
CA GLY A 27 1.58 -16.48 -9.42
C GLY A 27 1.62 -15.57 -8.19
N VAL A 28 0.46 -15.34 -7.55
CA VAL A 28 0.39 -14.70 -6.23
C VAL A 28 -0.20 -15.72 -5.26
N PRO A 29 0.64 -16.43 -4.48
CA PRO A 29 0.15 -17.26 -3.39
C PRO A 29 -0.47 -16.37 -2.32
N GLY A 30 -1.73 -16.63 -1.95
CA GLY A 30 -2.34 -16.13 -0.72
C GLY A 30 -2.86 -14.70 -0.75
N ALA A 31 -3.83 -14.42 -1.63
CA ALA A 31 -4.70 -13.26 -1.46
C ALA A 31 -5.81 -13.59 -0.43
N GLY A 32 -5.48 -13.58 0.87
CA GLY A 32 -6.51 -13.39 1.91
C GLY A 32 -7.15 -12.00 1.79
N PRO A 33 -8.11 -11.62 2.64
CA PRO A 33 -8.71 -10.28 2.62
C PRO A 33 -7.68 -9.24 3.06
N HIS A 34 -6.76 -8.93 2.14
CA HIS A 34 -5.75 -7.91 2.26
C HIS A 34 -6.47 -6.58 2.18
N ARG A 35 -6.36 -5.76 3.23
CA ARG A 35 -6.36 -4.33 2.98
C ARG A 35 -5.06 -4.04 2.22
N PRO A 36 -5.08 -3.52 0.98
CA PRO A 36 -3.87 -3.18 0.22
C PRO A 36 -2.97 -2.11 0.87
N PHE A 37 -3.27 -1.71 2.11
CA PHE A 37 -2.66 -0.61 2.84
C PHE A 37 -2.06 -1.01 4.20
N GLY A 38 -1.99 -2.29 4.55
CA GLY A 38 -1.50 -2.74 5.87
C GLY A 38 -0.04 -2.30 6.18
N SER A 39 0.84 -2.34 5.18
CA SER A 39 2.24 -1.91 5.33
C SER A 39 2.46 -0.39 5.16
N PHE A 40 1.51 0.33 4.56
CA PHE A 40 1.62 1.77 4.28
C PHE A 40 0.65 2.64 5.10
N GLY A 41 -0.23 2.00 5.88
CA GLY A 41 -1.20 2.66 6.73
C GLY A 41 -0.60 3.17 8.04
N PRO A 42 -1.43 3.76 8.92
CA PRO A 42 -1.02 4.31 10.21
C PRO A 42 -0.18 3.33 11.05
N PHE A 43 -0.45 2.03 10.92
CA PHE A 43 0.28 0.97 11.60
C PHE A 43 1.73 0.81 11.12
N GLY A 44 2.02 1.00 9.83
CA GLY A 44 3.38 0.99 9.29
C GLY A 44 4.22 2.18 9.76
N PHE A 45 3.58 3.34 9.91
CA PHE A 45 4.21 4.53 10.49
C PHE A 45 4.48 4.35 11.99
N MET A 46 3.52 3.81 12.75
CA MET A 46 3.70 3.53 14.19
C MET A 46 4.78 2.48 14.43
N ALA A 47 4.86 1.44 13.60
CA ALA A 47 5.92 0.44 13.65
C ALA A 47 7.30 1.06 13.38
N ALA A 48 7.41 1.91 12.36
CA ALA A 48 8.64 2.63 12.07
C ALA A 48 9.03 3.62 13.19
N HIS A 49 8.05 4.28 13.81
CA HIS A 49 8.28 5.21 14.91
C HIS A 49 8.70 4.51 16.21
N HIS A 50 8.11 3.36 16.53
CA HIS A 50 8.56 2.52 17.66
C HIS A 50 9.98 2.00 17.44
N ALA A 51 10.30 1.54 16.24
CA ALA A 51 11.65 1.06 15.93
C ALA A 51 12.71 2.13 16.23
N LEU A 52 12.45 3.41 15.89
CA LEU A 52 13.38 4.52 16.14
C LEU A 52 13.69 4.74 17.63
N HIS A 53 12.75 4.48 18.53
CA HIS A 53 12.97 4.67 19.97
C HIS A 53 13.95 3.65 20.55
N GLU A 54 14.04 2.47 19.93
CA GLU A 54 14.91 1.38 20.37
C GLU A 54 16.32 1.41 19.75
N LEU A 55 16.60 2.33 18.81
CA LEU A 55 17.90 2.37 18.11
C LEU A 55 19.04 2.98 18.92
N GLY A 56 18.78 3.50 20.12
CA GLY A 56 19.80 4.16 20.93
C GLY A 56 20.41 5.38 20.21
N LEU A 57 19.55 6.25 19.67
CA LEU A 57 19.97 7.42 18.89
C LEU A 57 20.71 8.44 19.76
N THR A 58 21.78 9.04 19.22
CA THR A 58 22.42 10.20 19.84
C THR A 58 21.52 11.43 19.78
N ASP A 59 21.82 12.47 20.56
CA ASP A 59 21.01 13.69 20.57
C ASP A 59 21.12 14.48 19.26
N GLU A 60 22.26 14.41 18.59
CA GLU A 60 22.45 14.94 17.23
C GLU A 60 21.58 14.20 16.22
N GLN A 61 21.55 12.85 16.27
CA GLN A 61 20.72 12.05 15.38
C GLN A 61 19.23 12.33 15.61
N LYS A 62 18.78 12.42 16.87
CA LYS A 62 17.40 12.80 17.21
C LYS A 62 17.04 14.17 16.65
N THR A 63 17.96 15.13 16.74
CA THR A 63 17.75 16.50 16.23
C THR A 63 17.59 16.49 14.71
N GLN A 64 18.46 15.78 13.99
CA GLN A 64 18.37 15.64 12.53
C GLN A 64 17.06 14.95 12.11
N ILE A 65 16.70 13.84 12.76
CA ILE A 65 15.45 13.12 12.49
C ILE A 65 14.23 14.00 12.74
N LYS A 66 14.20 14.76 13.85
CA LYS A 66 13.12 15.74 14.11
C LYS A 66 13.06 16.81 13.03
N GLY A 67 14.20 17.25 12.49
CA GLY A 67 14.27 18.17 11.36
C GLY A 67 13.60 17.59 10.11
N ILE A 68 13.97 16.37 9.74
CA ILE A 68 13.37 15.62 8.62
C ILE A 68 11.85 15.48 8.79
N LEU A 69 11.39 15.01 9.96
CA LEU A 69 9.96 14.85 10.20
C LEU A 69 9.21 16.19 10.16
N ARG A 70 9.85 17.28 10.60
CA ARG A 70 9.26 18.61 10.57
C ARG A 70 9.17 19.16 9.15
N SER A 71 10.17 18.94 8.29
CA SER A 71 10.14 19.43 6.90
C SER A 71 9.02 18.78 6.10
N HIS A 72 8.73 17.50 6.35
CA HIS A 72 7.69 16.74 5.66
C HIS A 72 6.31 16.80 6.35
N ARG A 73 6.19 17.53 7.47
CA ARG A 73 4.98 17.55 8.30
C ARG A 73 3.75 18.00 7.52
N GLN A 74 3.84 19.07 6.74
CA GLN A 74 2.69 19.62 6.01
C GLN A 74 2.20 18.66 4.92
N GLU A 75 3.13 18.06 4.16
CA GLU A 75 2.81 17.05 3.14
C GLU A 75 2.09 15.85 3.76
N PHE A 76 2.58 15.38 4.92
CA PHE A 76 1.96 14.29 5.66
C PHE A 76 0.54 14.63 6.10
N HIS A 77 0.35 15.78 6.77
CA HIS A 77 -0.97 16.23 7.23
C HIS A 77 -1.94 16.38 6.05
N GLY A 78 -1.52 17.01 4.96
CA GLY A 78 -2.37 17.23 3.79
C GLY A 78 -2.84 15.93 3.14
N SER A 79 -2.00 14.89 3.08
CA SER A 79 -2.41 13.58 2.56
C SER A 79 -3.30 12.83 3.54
N VAL A 80 -2.98 12.84 4.83
CA VAL A 80 -3.80 12.16 5.87
C VAL A 80 -5.19 12.77 6.00
N GLU A 81 -5.32 14.10 5.99
CA GLU A 81 -6.63 14.76 6.07
C GLU A 81 -7.53 14.41 4.88
N ARG A 82 -6.97 14.32 3.67
CA ARG A 82 -7.71 13.88 2.48
C ARG A 82 -8.19 12.43 2.61
N LEU A 83 -7.34 11.54 3.12
CA LEU A 83 -7.70 10.14 3.38
C LEU A 83 -8.77 10.01 4.47
N ARG A 84 -8.64 10.80 5.55
CA ARG A 84 -9.61 10.85 6.65
C ARG A 84 -10.98 11.30 6.14
N THR A 85 -11.01 12.36 5.35
CA THR A 85 -12.24 12.91 4.75
C THR A 85 -12.93 11.88 3.85
N ALA A 86 -12.19 11.23 2.95
CA ALA A 86 -12.74 10.18 2.10
C ALA A 86 -13.30 9.00 2.90
N HIS A 87 -12.58 8.59 3.94
CA HIS A 87 -13.04 7.53 4.84
C HIS A 87 -14.31 7.93 5.60
N GLU A 88 -14.39 9.18 6.09
CA GLU A 88 -15.59 9.72 6.73
C GLU A 88 -16.80 9.72 5.81
N ALA A 89 -16.62 10.11 4.55
CA ALA A 89 -17.67 10.08 3.53
C ALA A 89 -18.17 8.65 3.28
N VAL A 90 -17.26 7.68 3.11
CA VAL A 90 -17.65 6.26 2.96
C VAL A 90 -18.42 5.78 4.19
N ARG A 91 -17.94 6.06 5.41
CA ARG A 91 -18.65 5.69 6.65
C ARG A 91 -20.04 6.32 6.74
N GLN A 92 -20.24 7.53 6.24
CA GLN A 92 -21.54 8.18 6.21
C GLN A 92 -22.48 7.52 5.21
N LEU A 93 -22.01 7.24 3.99
CA LEU A 93 -22.78 6.54 2.96
C LEU A 93 -23.20 5.14 3.43
N SER A 94 -22.31 4.40 4.11
CA SER A 94 -22.62 3.07 4.64
C SER A 94 -23.64 3.04 5.80
N ARG A 95 -24.04 4.20 6.35
CA ARG A 95 -25.05 4.29 7.41
C ARG A 95 -26.45 4.68 6.89
N GLN A 96 -26.58 4.90 5.59
CA GLN A 96 -27.88 5.18 4.97
C GLN A 96 -28.69 3.88 4.84
N ASP A 97 -30.02 4.02 4.76
CA ASP A 97 -30.95 2.88 4.65
C ASP A 97 -30.73 2.08 3.35
N ALA A 98 -30.23 2.73 2.30
CA ALA A 98 -29.85 2.12 1.04
C ALA A 98 -28.36 2.39 0.75
N ILE A 99 -27.67 1.38 0.22
CA ILE A 99 -26.26 1.48 -0.16
C ILE A 99 -26.15 2.06 -1.56
N ASP A 100 -25.55 3.25 -1.68
CA ASP A 100 -25.13 3.82 -2.96
C ASP A 100 -23.70 3.38 -3.29
N GLU A 101 -23.59 2.28 -4.04
CA GLU A 101 -22.30 1.69 -4.41
C GLU A 101 -21.44 2.60 -5.30
N ASP A 102 -22.08 3.39 -6.17
CA ASP A 102 -21.39 4.28 -7.10
C ASP A 102 -20.76 5.47 -6.35
N ALA A 103 -21.51 6.06 -5.41
CA ALA A 103 -20.99 7.10 -4.53
C ALA A 103 -19.83 6.60 -3.65
N ILE A 104 -19.93 5.38 -3.11
CA ILE A 104 -18.84 4.76 -2.34
C ILE A 104 -17.60 4.58 -3.22
N ARG A 105 -17.77 4.05 -4.43
CA ARG A 105 -16.66 3.82 -5.37
C ARG A 105 -15.99 5.13 -5.79
N GLU A 106 -16.74 6.20 -5.96
CA GLU A 106 -16.22 7.54 -6.23
C GLU A 106 -15.35 8.04 -5.08
N LYS A 107 -15.82 7.96 -3.83
CA LYS A 107 -15.02 8.37 -2.65
C LYS A 107 -13.76 7.54 -2.45
N VAL A 108 -13.80 6.25 -2.79
CA VAL A 108 -12.59 5.43 -2.82
C VAL A 108 -11.63 5.90 -3.91
N ARG A 109 -12.12 6.23 -5.11
CA ARG A 109 -11.28 6.74 -6.21
C ARG A 109 -10.60 8.06 -5.83
N GLU A 110 -11.30 8.98 -5.17
CA GLU A 110 -10.74 10.23 -4.64
C GLU A 110 -9.58 9.99 -3.64
N ALA A 111 -9.62 8.88 -2.88
CA ALA A 111 -8.58 8.54 -1.90
C ALA A 111 -7.30 7.94 -2.53
N THR A 112 -7.35 7.43 -3.77
CA THR A 112 -6.21 6.72 -4.38
C THR A 112 -4.97 7.58 -4.59
N GLY A 113 -5.14 8.83 -5.04
CA GLY A 113 -4.04 9.78 -5.21
C GLY A 113 -3.32 10.12 -3.90
N PRO A 114 -4.03 10.65 -2.88
CA PRO A 114 -3.45 10.95 -1.56
C PRO A 114 -2.72 9.77 -0.91
N LEU A 115 -3.18 8.55 -1.19
CA LEU A 115 -2.58 7.33 -0.70
C LEU A 115 -1.27 6.98 -1.42
N GLY A 116 -1.22 7.18 -2.73
CA GLY A 116 0.02 7.11 -3.50
C GLY A 116 1.04 8.15 -3.03
N ASP A 117 0.59 9.39 -2.82
CA ASP A 117 1.43 10.48 -2.29
C ASP A 117 2.04 10.09 -0.94
N LEU A 118 1.23 9.53 -0.02
CA LEU A 118 1.69 9.11 1.30
C LEU A 118 2.72 7.97 1.23
N ALA A 119 2.53 7.01 0.32
CA ALA A 119 3.48 5.91 0.12
C ALA A 119 4.85 6.42 -0.37
N VAL A 120 4.86 7.36 -1.33
CA VAL A 120 6.08 8.00 -1.82
C VAL A 120 6.74 8.81 -0.70
N LEU A 121 5.96 9.58 0.06
CA LEU A 121 6.46 10.38 1.18
C LEU A 121 7.11 9.50 2.25
N HIS A 122 6.48 8.38 2.62
CA HIS A 122 7.04 7.41 3.56
C HIS A 122 8.38 6.85 3.07
N ALA A 123 8.48 6.49 1.79
CA ALA A 123 9.72 5.98 1.21
C ALA A 123 10.84 7.02 1.28
N ARG A 124 10.53 8.29 0.96
CA ARG A 124 11.47 9.41 1.05
C ARG A 124 11.95 9.64 2.48
N VAL A 125 11.03 9.79 3.43
CA VAL A 125 11.36 10.02 4.85
C VAL A 125 12.19 8.87 5.41
N ARG A 126 11.82 7.61 5.10
CA ARG A 126 12.60 6.44 5.54
C ARG A 126 14.03 6.49 5.01
N ARG A 127 14.23 6.87 3.74
CA ARG A 127 15.56 7.00 3.13
C ARG A 127 16.39 8.10 3.80
N GLU A 128 15.79 9.27 4.05
CA GLU A 128 16.45 10.39 4.72
C GLU A 128 16.85 10.04 6.16
N ILE A 129 15.94 9.43 6.94
CA ILE A 129 16.25 8.95 8.29
C ILE A 129 17.36 7.89 8.25
N GLY A 130 17.27 6.93 7.33
CA GLY A 130 18.29 5.89 7.16
C GLY A 130 19.69 6.48 6.97
N ALA A 131 19.83 7.59 6.23
CA ALA A 131 21.11 8.26 6.01
C ALA A 131 21.76 8.80 7.31
N VAL A 132 20.96 9.12 8.34
CA VAL A 132 21.42 9.60 9.65
C VAL A 132 21.91 8.47 10.58
N LEU A 133 21.44 7.24 10.34
CA LEU A 133 21.73 6.07 11.16
C LEU A 133 23.08 5.44 10.81
N THR A 134 23.75 4.88 11.82
CA THR A 134 24.94 4.02 11.59
C THR A 134 24.53 2.68 10.94
N PRO A 135 25.48 1.96 10.31
CA PRO A 135 25.19 0.63 9.75
C PRO A 135 24.55 -0.33 10.76
N GLU A 136 25.03 -0.33 12.01
CA GLU A 136 24.54 -1.20 13.08
C GLU A 136 23.11 -0.83 13.49
N GLN A 137 22.81 0.47 13.58
CA GLN A 137 21.46 0.97 13.87
C GLN A 137 20.48 0.63 12.73
N ARG A 138 20.91 0.67 11.47
CA ARG A 138 20.08 0.24 10.32
C ARG A 138 19.74 -1.24 10.41
N GLN A 139 20.73 -2.08 10.69
CA GLN A 139 20.52 -3.52 10.85
C GLN A 139 19.57 -3.82 12.02
N LYS A 140 19.70 -3.10 13.14
CA LYS A 140 18.77 -3.21 14.26
C LYS A 140 17.34 -2.78 13.86
N ALA A 141 17.20 -1.69 13.12
CA ALA A 141 15.89 -1.23 12.64
C ALA A 141 15.20 -2.26 11.73
N GLU A 142 15.95 -2.93 10.86
CA GLU A 142 15.44 -4.01 10.01
C GLU A 142 14.99 -5.22 10.83
N SER A 143 15.77 -5.62 11.83
CA SER A 143 15.40 -6.72 12.74
C SER A 143 14.11 -6.41 13.53
N LEU A 144 14.00 -5.19 14.07
CA LEU A 144 12.79 -4.76 14.79
C LEU A 144 11.56 -4.72 13.89
N LEU A 145 11.72 -4.27 12.64
CA LEU A 145 10.64 -4.27 11.67
C LEU A 145 10.17 -5.69 11.34
N GLU A 146 11.09 -6.65 11.23
CA GLU A 146 10.76 -8.05 10.96
C GLU A 146 10.06 -8.72 12.14
N GLN A 147 10.52 -8.45 13.37
CA GLN A 147 9.84 -8.89 14.58
C GLN A 147 8.42 -8.32 14.67
N PHE A 148 8.24 -7.04 14.36
CA PHE A 148 6.93 -6.42 14.34
C PHE A 148 6.00 -7.07 13.29
N ARG A 149 6.51 -7.34 12.08
CA ARG A 149 5.76 -8.01 11.01
C ARG A 149 5.31 -9.40 11.41
N SER A 150 6.24 -10.23 11.88
CA SER A 150 5.94 -11.61 12.32
C SER A 150 4.94 -11.64 13.48
N HIS A 151 5.05 -10.74 14.44
CA HIS A 151 4.07 -10.61 15.52
C HIS A 151 2.68 -10.23 14.98
N HIS A 152 2.63 -9.25 14.08
CA HIS A 152 1.38 -8.81 13.48
C HIS A 152 0.73 -9.91 12.61
N GLU A 153 1.54 -10.71 11.91
CA GLU A 153 1.07 -11.88 11.16
C GLU A 153 0.53 -12.99 12.06
N GLY A 154 1.16 -13.23 13.22
CA GLY A 154 0.66 -14.16 14.23
C GLY A 154 -0.70 -13.72 14.77
N MET A 155 -0.81 -12.45 15.16
CA MET A 155 -2.09 -11.85 15.62
C MET A 155 -3.15 -11.92 14.52
N ARG A 156 -2.78 -11.61 13.27
CA ARG A 156 -3.70 -11.71 12.12
C ARG A 156 -4.24 -13.13 11.94
N ARG A 157 -3.37 -14.14 12.03
CA ARG A 157 -3.79 -15.55 11.93
C ARG A 157 -4.71 -15.94 13.07
N PHE A 158 -4.41 -15.51 14.29
CA PHE A 158 -5.27 -15.74 15.45
C PHE A 158 -6.66 -15.12 15.28
N LEU A 159 -6.73 -13.84 14.87
CA LEU A 159 -8.00 -13.15 14.63
C LEU A 159 -8.79 -13.76 13.46
N HIS A 160 -8.10 -14.30 12.45
CA HIS A 160 -8.75 -15.03 11.35
C HIS A 160 -9.39 -16.33 11.85
N GLY A 161 -8.68 -17.12 12.66
CA GLY A 161 -9.20 -18.36 13.23
C GLY A 161 -10.45 -18.14 14.08
N LEU A 162 -10.48 -17.06 14.89
CA LEU A 162 -11.69 -16.67 15.63
C LEU A 162 -12.89 -16.32 14.72
N GLY A 163 -12.62 -15.81 13.52
CA GLY A 163 -13.66 -15.51 12.52
C GLY A 163 -14.19 -16.78 11.85
N ASP A 164 -13.31 -17.73 11.56
CA ASP A 164 -13.67 -19.03 10.98
C ASP A 164 -14.56 -19.82 11.97
N ASP A 165 -14.21 -19.83 13.26
CA ASP A 165 -15.00 -20.47 14.32
C ASP A 165 -16.44 -19.91 14.43
N LEU A 166 -16.63 -18.61 14.18
CA LEU A 166 -17.96 -17.96 14.19
C LEU A 166 -18.81 -18.30 12.96
N VAL A 167 -18.19 -18.76 11.88
CA VAL A 167 -18.87 -19.19 10.65
C VAL A 167 -19.21 -20.69 10.71
N GLU A 168 -18.39 -21.49 11.42
CA GLU A 168 -18.57 -22.95 11.50
C GLU A 168 -19.54 -23.43 12.59
N ASP A 169 -19.84 -22.67 13.65
CA ASP A 169 -20.73 -23.09 14.77
C ASP A 169 -22.26 -23.12 14.43
N HIS A 170 -22.64 -23.05 13.16
CA HIS A 170 -24.04 -23.01 12.72
C HIS A 170 -24.40 -23.98 11.57
N SER A 171 -23.67 -25.08 11.39
CA SER A 171 -24.04 -26.16 10.46
C SER A 171 -24.46 -27.45 11.15
#